data_AF-A0A5K7ZI53-F1
#
_entry.id   AF-A0A5K7ZI53-F1
#
_cell.length_a   1.000
_cell.length_b   1.000
_cell.length_c   1.000
_cell.angle_alpha   90.00
_cell.angle_beta   90.00
_cell.angle_gamma   90.00
#
_symmetry.space_group_name_H-M   'P 1'
#
loop_
_entity.id
_entity.type
_entity.pdbx_description
1 polymer ?
#
loop_
_entity_poly.entity_id
_entity_poly.type
_entity_poly.pdbx_seq_one_letter_code
_entity_poly.pdbx_strand_id
1 'polypeptide(L)'
;MKVIPTKLIDSEGYTLSLSLEKVYEVLGIEADHYRILTDSDSRPYGNDPVLYEPNCFKIIDPTEPEFWVCEVGDEGERYCYPPEWNSAGFFEDYHDGIHEVRKIFWDLLKSYYPETWKENGKANQ
;
A
#
# COMPACT_ATOMS: atom_id res chain seq x y z
N MET A 1 -7.50 -2.98 -7.37
CA MET A 1 -6.36 -3.34 -8.24
C MET A 1 -5.54 -4.41 -7.54
N LYS A 2 -5.10 -5.45 -8.24
CA LYS A 2 -4.33 -6.57 -7.67
C LYS A 2 -3.08 -6.90 -8.49
N VAL A 3 -2.00 -7.21 -7.79
CA VAL A 3 -0.66 -7.44 -8.36
C VAL A 3 0.02 -8.67 -7.76
N ILE A 4 1.01 -9.22 -8.47
CA ILE A 4 1.91 -10.26 -7.98
C ILE A 4 3.36 -9.77 -8.11
N PRO A 5 4.19 -9.83 -7.05
CA PRO A 5 5.61 -9.49 -7.14
C PRO A 5 6.33 -10.45 -8.10
N THR A 6 7.13 -9.90 -9.01
CA THR A 6 7.97 -10.64 -9.96
C THR A 6 9.46 -10.53 -9.65
N LYS A 7 9.81 -9.65 -8.69
CA LYS A 7 11.18 -9.40 -8.23
C LYS A 7 11.24 -9.52 -6.72
N LEU A 8 12.43 -9.82 -6.20
CA LEU A 8 12.72 -9.77 -4.76
C LEU A 8 13.41 -8.47 -4.34
N ILE A 9 13.92 -7.72 -5.30
CA ILE A 9 14.72 -6.51 -5.10
C ILE A 9 14.25 -5.47 -6.12
N ASP A 10 14.13 -4.21 -5.71
CA ASP A 10 13.79 -3.09 -6.59
C ASP A 10 14.98 -2.59 -7.41
N SER A 11 14.82 -1.46 -8.11
CA SER A 11 15.88 -0.90 -8.95
C SER A 11 17.04 -0.28 -8.16
N GLU A 12 16.78 0.11 -6.90
CA GLU A 12 17.76 0.71 -6.00
C GLU A 12 18.52 -0.32 -5.15
N GLY A 13 18.07 -1.58 -5.15
CA GLY A 13 18.73 -2.67 -4.44
C GLY A 13 18.09 -3.04 -3.10
N TYR A 14 16.90 -2.50 -2.79
CA TYR A 14 16.16 -2.84 -1.57
C TYR A 14 15.34 -4.10 -1.75
N THR A 15 15.38 -4.99 -0.76
CA THR A 15 14.56 -6.21 -0.74
C THR A 15 13.10 -5.85 -0.55
N LEU A 16 12.23 -6.39 -1.41
CA LEU A 16 10.79 -6.30 -1.24
C LEU A 16 10.38 -7.14 -0.04
N SER A 17 9.64 -6.54 0.90
CA SER A 17 9.05 -7.27 2.04
C SER A 17 7.74 -7.96 1.64
N LEU A 18 7.77 -8.62 0.49
CA LEU A 18 6.65 -9.29 -0.17
C LEU A 18 7.09 -10.66 -0.68
N SER A 19 6.24 -11.66 -0.51
CA SER A 19 6.42 -13.02 -1.02
C SER A 19 6.10 -13.08 -2.51
N LEU A 20 6.99 -13.72 -3.28
CA LEU A 20 6.72 -14.04 -4.68
C LEU A 20 5.46 -14.91 -4.80
N GLU A 21 4.80 -14.84 -5.97
CA GLU A 21 3.59 -15.61 -6.32
C GLU A 21 2.34 -15.32 -5.48
N LYS A 22 2.46 -14.61 -4.36
CA LYS A 22 1.32 -14.12 -3.58
C LYS A 22 0.66 -12.93 -4.29
N VAL A 23 -0.66 -12.88 -4.19
CA VAL A 23 -1.47 -11.76 -4.70
C VAL A 23 -1.53 -10.69 -3.62
N TYR A 24 -1.30 -9.45 -4.01
CA TYR A 24 -1.44 -8.28 -3.17
C TYR A 24 -2.45 -7.32 -3.76
N GLU A 25 -3.20 -6.67 -2.88
CA GLU A 25 -4.07 -5.56 -3.23
C GLU A 25 -3.29 -4.25 -3.14
N VAL A 26 -3.41 -3.41 -4.17
CA VAL A 26 -2.83 -2.07 -4.15
C VAL A 26 -3.78 -1.16 -3.35
N LEU A 27 -3.24 -0.54 -2.30
CA LEU A 27 -3.98 0.35 -1.39
C LEU A 27 -4.06 1.79 -1.92
N GLY A 28 -3.16 2.16 -2.81
CA GLY A 28 -3.16 3.43 -3.51
C GLY A 28 -1.91 3.61 -4.35
N ILE A 29 -1.83 4.76 -5.01
CA ILE A 29 -0.73 5.18 -5.87
C ILE A 29 -0.17 6.49 -5.32
N GLU A 30 1.16 6.57 -5.16
CA GLU A 30 1.91 7.75 -4.73
C GLU A 30 3.04 8.01 -5.70
N ALA A 31 3.03 9.15 -6.40
CA ALA A 31 4.07 9.45 -7.39
C ALA A 31 4.36 8.24 -8.31
N ASP A 32 3.28 7.65 -8.83
CA ASP A 32 3.26 6.41 -9.63
C ASP A 32 3.72 5.10 -8.94
N HIS A 33 4.11 5.14 -7.67
CA HIS A 33 4.45 3.93 -6.89
C HIS A 33 3.22 3.29 -6.27
N TYR A 34 3.22 1.97 -6.14
CA TYR A 34 2.12 1.24 -5.50
C TYR A 34 2.34 1.17 -4.00
N ARG A 35 1.36 1.65 -3.23
CA ARG A 35 1.32 1.40 -1.79
C ARG A 35 0.68 0.04 -1.53
N ILE A 36 1.43 -0.85 -0.89
CA ILE A 36 1.02 -2.22 -0.60
C ILE A 36 1.36 -2.54 0.85
N LEU A 37 0.49 -3.31 1.50
CA LEU A 37 0.75 -3.82 2.84
C LEU A 37 1.76 -4.97 2.79
N THR A 38 2.86 -4.85 3.52
CA THR A 38 3.92 -5.88 3.58
C THR A 38 3.42 -7.18 4.21
N ASP A 39 4.17 -8.26 4.01
CA ASP A 39 3.87 -9.52 4.69
C ASP A 39 3.93 -9.37 6.22
N SER A 40 3.07 -10.10 6.94
CA SER A 40 2.99 -10.05 8.41
C SER A 40 4.30 -10.40 9.11
N ASP A 41 5.11 -11.25 8.46
CA ASP A 41 6.32 -11.82 9.06
C ASP A 41 7.58 -11.02 8.66
N SER A 42 7.45 -9.94 7.86
CA SER A 42 8.59 -9.11 7.52
C SER A 42 9.12 -8.35 8.74
N ARG A 43 10.45 -8.25 8.87
CA ARG A 43 11.11 -7.47 9.93
C ARG A 43 11.71 -6.19 9.33
N PRO A 44 11.78 -5.07 10.07
CA PRO A 44 11.31 -4.86 11.44
C PRO A 44 9.81 -4.56 11.56
N TYR A 45 9.13 -4.23 10.47
CA TYR A 45 7.71 -3.88 10.43
C TYR A 45 6.99 -4.79 9.44
N GLY A 46 6.42 -5.87 9.96
CA GLY A 46 5.47 -6.71 9.23
C GLY A 46 4.14 -6.00 9.16
N ASN A 47 3.39 -6.23 8.08
CA ASN A 47 2.05 -5.65 7.94
C ASN A 47 2.04 -4.11 7.95
N ASP A 48 2.96 -3.49 7.21
CA ASP A 48 3.13 -2.02 7.12
C ASP A 48 2.86 -1.53 5.67
N PRO A 49 2.23 -0.36 5.46
CA PRO A 49 1.92 0.13 4.12
C PRO A 49 3.15 0.79 3.47
N VAL A 50 3.80 0.10 2.55
CA VAL A 50 5.08 0.52 1.92
C VAL A 50 4.88 0.81 0.44
N LEU A 51 5.65 1.77 -0.09
CA LEU A 51 5.69 2.10 -1.52
C LEU A 51 6.63 1.17 -2.27
N TYR A 52 6.18 0.72 -3.45
CA TYR A 52 6.96 -0.14 -4.33
C TYR A 52 6.87 0.32 -5.79
N GLU A 53 7.99 0.18 -6.51
CA GLU A 53 8.05 0.49 -7.93
C GLU A 53 7.12 -0.44 -8.73
N PRO A 54 6.29 0.08 -9.67
CA PRO A 54 5.38 -0.72 -10.48
C PRO A 54 6.09 -1.82 -11.29
N ASN A 55 7.34 -1.59 -11.68
CA ASN A 55 8.14 -2.52 -12.47
C ASN A 55 8.49 -3.82 -11.72
N CYS A 56 8.25 -3.88 -10.41
CA CYS A 56 8.45 -5.06 -9.57
C CYS A 56 7.28 -6.04 -9.63
N PHE A 57 6.23 -5.71 -10.37
CA PHE A 57 4.97 -6.45 -10.32
C PHE A 57 4.45 -6.84 -11.70
N LYS A 58 3.67 -7.92 -11.69
CA LYS A 58 2.70 -8.25 -12.73
C LYS A 58 1.32 -7.85 -12.24
N ILE A 59 0.64 -6.97 -12.99
CA ILE A 59 -0.77 -6.65 -12.74
C ILE A 59 -1.62 -7.85 -13.17
N ILE A 60 -2.45 -8.34 -12.27
CA ILE A 60 -3.40 -9.44 -12.55
C ILE A 60 -4.84 -8.95 -12.62
N ASP A 61 -5.14 -7.83 -11.96
CA ASP A 61 -6.40 -7.12 -12.04
C ASP A 61 -6.13 -5.60 -12.02
N PRO A 62 -6.29 -4.91 -13.17
CA PRO A 62 -6.04 -3.48 -13.26
C PRO A 62 -7.20 -2.62 -12.72
N THR A 63 -8.29 -3.22 -12.24
CA THR A 63 -9.49 -2.47 -11.82
C THR A 63 -9.17 -1.63 -10.57
N GLU A 64 -9.15 -0.31 -10.72
CA GLU A 64 -9.00 0.63 -9.61
C GLU A 64 -10.32 0.71 -8.82
N PRO A 65 -10.30 0.76 -7.48
CA PRO A 65 -11.51 0.94 -6.69
C PRO A 65 -12.23 2.26 -6.99
N GLU A 66 -13.56 2.23 -7.08
CA GLU A 66 -14.38 3.43 -7.36
C GLU A 66 -14.29 4.50 -6.27
N PHE A 67 -13.90 4.12 -5.04
CA PHE A 67 -13.73 5.05 -3.92
C PHE A 67 -12.40 5.81 -3.96
N TRP A 68 -11.50 5.51 -4.92
CA TRP A 68 -10.29 6.28 -5.08
C TRP A 68 -10.60 7.68 -5.61
N VAL A 69 -10.03 8.67 -4.94
CA VAL A 69 -9.88 10.02 -5.49
C VAL A 69 -8.48 10.10 -6.08
N CYS A 70 -8.38 10.65 -7.28
CA CYS A 70 -7.13 10.75 -8.01
C CYS A 70 -6.78 12.19 -8.34
N GLU A 71 -5.52 12.53 -8.14
CA GLU A 71 -4.89 13.80 -8.49
C GLU A 71 -3.67 13.52 -9.38
N VAL A 72 -3.31 14.51 -10.20
CA VAL A 72 -2.12 14.47 -11.04
C VAL A 72 -1.20 15.58 -10.57
N GLY A 73 0.02 15.21 -10.21
CA GLY A 73 1.04 16.14 -9.76
C GLY A 73 1.66 16.96 -10.90
N ASP A 74 2.58 17.83 -10.55
CA ASP A 74 3.15 18.82 -11.47
C ASP A 74 4.01 18.17 -12.56
N GLU A 75 4.60 16.98 -12.32
CA GLU A 75 5.39 16.24 -13.30
C GLU A 75 4.57 15.15 -14.03
N GLY A 76 3.25 15.13 -13.82
CA GLY A 76 2.31 14.19 -14.46
C GLY A 76 2.12 12.88 -13.69
N GLU A 77 2.74 12.74 -12.52
CA GLU A 77 2.66 11.60 -11.64
C GLU A 77 1.27 11.47 -11.00
N ARG A 78 0.79 10.24 -10.79
CA ARG A 78 -0.52 9.98 -10.21
C ARG A 78 -0.45 9.82 -8.69
N TYR A 79 -1.46 10.39 -8.04
CA TYR A 79 -1.77 10.19 -6.63
C TYR A 79 -3.21 9.69 -6.55
N CYS A 80 -3.42 8.46 -6.09
CA CYS A 80 -4.75 7.85 -6.02
C CYS A 80 -4.94 7.07 -4.72
N TYR A 81 -5.90 7.47 -3.90
CA TYR A 81 -6.14 6.87 -2.59
C TYR A 81 -7.62 6.92 -2.21
N PRO A 82 -8.05 6.16 -1.19
CA PRO A 82 -9.20 6.56 -0.39
C PRO A 82 -9.06 8.02 0.05
N PRO A 83 -10.15 8.81 0.04
CA PRO A 83 -10.09 10.26 0.24
C PRO A 83 -9.44 10.67 1.56
N GLU A 84 -9.57 9.87 2.61
CA GLU A 84 -8.98 10.15 3.92
C GLU A 84 -7.46 9.90 3.97
N TRP A 85 -6.93 9.03 3.11
CA TRP A 85 -5.49 8.78 3.00
C TRP A 85 -4.81 9.75 2.03
N ASN A 86 -5.58 10.42 1.15
CA ASN A 86 -5.06 11.42 0.21
C ASN A 86 -4.75 12.78 0.87
N SER A 87 -4.55 12.81 2.19
CA SER A 87 -4.12 14.02 2.90
C SER A 87 -2.59 14.08 2.91
N ALA A 88 -2.03 15.23 2.56
CA ALA A 88 -0.60 15.48 2.70
C ALA A 88 -0.14 15.17 4.14
N GLY A 89 0.96 14.43 4.28
CA GLY A 89 1.53 14.03 5.57
C GLY A 89 0.92 12.79 6.20
N PHE A 90 -0.15 12.20 5.64
CA PHE A 90 -0.87 11.09 6.29
C PHE A 90 0.04 9.87 6.51
N PHE A 91 0.80 9.47 5.50
CA PHE A 91 1.65 8.28 5.62
C PHE A 91 2.95 8.57 6.38
N GLU A 92 3.46 9.79 6.33
CA GLU A 92 4.55 10.28 7.16
C GLU A 92 4.17 10.17 8.65
N ASP A 93 3.04 10.76 9.04
CA ASP A 93 2.51 10.69 10.41
C ASP A 93 2.23 9.23 10.83
N TYR A 94 1.75 8.40 9.91
CA TYR A 94 1.57 6.97 10.14
C TYR A 94 2.90 6.28 10.48
N HIS A 95 3.96 6.51 9.68
CA HIS A 95 5.26 5.88 9.87
C HIS A 95 6.01 6.45 11.09
N ASP A 96 5.83 7.74 11.40
CA ASP A 96 6.32 8.40 12.62
C ASP A 96 5.64 7.87 13.90
N GLY A 97 4.56 7.10 13.75
CA GLY A 97 3.92 6.41 14.87
C GLY A 97 2.84 7.22 15.57
N ILE A 98 2.30 8.25 14.92
CA ILE A 98 1.17 9.00 15.47
C ILE A 98 -0.04 8.07 15.61
N HIS A 99 -0.42 7.83 16.87
CA HIS A 99 -1.39 6.81 17.24
C HIS A 99 -2.76 7.02 16.56
N GLU A 100 -3.23 8.25 16.51
CA GLU A 100 -4.51 8.62 15.89
C GLU A 100 -4.52 8.31 14.39
N VAL A 101 -3.43 8.61 13.70
CA VAL A 101 -3.28 8.37 12.26
C VAL A 101 -3.19 6.89 11.96
N ARG A 102 -2.43 6.11 12.76
CA ARG A 102 -2.42 4.64 12.65
C ARG A 102 -3.80 4.04 12.88
N LYS A 103 -4.54 4.53 13.87
CA LYS A 103 -5.91 4.07 14.13
C LYS A 103 -6.81 4.35 12.93
N ILE A 104 -6.75 5.56 12.36
CA ILE A 104 -7.51 5.93 11.15
C ILE A 104 -7.15 4.99 10.00
N PHE A 105 -5.86 4.75 9.75
CA PHE A 105 -5.43 3.82 8.71
C PHE A 105 -6.07 2.44 8.87
N TRP A 106 -5.98 1.82 10.04
CA TRP A 106 -6.51 0.47 10.24
C TRP A 106 -8.04 0.40 10.19
N ASP A 107 -8.74 1.40 10.73
CA ASP A 107 -10.20 1.49 10.64
C ASP A 107 -10.68 1.60 9.18
N LEU A 108 -9.98 2.40 8.37
CA LEU A 108 -10.29 2.57 6.95
C LEU A 108 -9.86 1.37 6.11
N LEU A 109 -8.73 0.74 6.40
CA LEU A 109 -8.29 -0.49 5.73
C LEU A 109 -9.35 -1.58 5.90
N LYS A 110 -9.89 -1.73 7.12
CA LYS A 110 -10.98 -2.66 7.40
C LYS A 110 -12.25 -2.36 6.60
N SER A 111 -12.54 -1.08 6.34
CA SER A 111 -13.74 -0.63 5.62
C SER A 111 -13.58 -0.79 4.10
N TYR A 112 -12.52 -0.23 3.54
CA TYR A 112 -12.27 -0.18 2.09
C TYR A 112 -11.67 -1.47 1.52
N TYR A 113 -10.89 -2.19 2.33
CA TYR A 113 -10.12 -3.37 1.91
C TYR A 113 -10.36 -4.58 2.82
N PRO A 114 -11.61 -5.08 2.90
CA PRO A 114 -11.98 -6.10 3.87
C PRO A 114 -11.28 -7.46 3.65
N GLU A 115 -10.83 -7.77 2.43
CA GLU A 115 -10.03 -8.97 2.14
C GLU A 115 -8.63 -8.82 2.73
N THR A 116 -7.91 -7.77 2.34
CA THR A 116 -6.56 -7.45 2.85
C THR A 116 -6.53 -7.33 4.38
N TRP A 117 -7.56 -6.70 4.98
CA TRP A 117 -7.70 -6.62 6.43
C TRP A 117 -7.85 -8.00 7.10
N LYS A 118 -8.61 -8.93 6.52
CA LYS A 118 -8.81 -10.26 7.12
C LYS A 118 -7.52 -11.08 7.12
N GLU A 119 -6.71 -10.93 6.08
CA GLU A 119 -5.46 -11.67 5.90
C GLU A 119 -4.36 -11.14 6.82
N ASN A 120 -4.19 -9.82 6.90
CA ASN A 120 -3.04 -9.25 7.59
C ASN A 120 -3.41 -8.36 8.79
N GLY A 121 -4.60 -7.74 8.81
CA GLY A 121 -5.00 -6.75 9.83
C GLY A 121 -5.21 -7.28 11.27
N LYS A 122 -5.27 -8.59 11.48
CA LYS A 122 -5.45 -9.18 12.82
C LYS A 122 -4.19 -9.15 13.69
N ALA A 123 -3.02 -8.89 13.12
CA ALA A 123 -1.76 -8.86 13.86
C ALA A 123 -1.55 -7.57 14.70
N ASN A 124 -2.37 -6.53 14.49
CA ASN A 124 -2.18 -5.18 15.04
C ASN A 124 -3.28 -4.74 16.04
N GLN A 125 -3.99 -5.69 16.68
CA GLN A 125 -4.78 -5.45 17.91
C GLN A 125 -3.95 -5.80 19.14
#